data_AF-A0A7X7EE88-F1
#
_entry.id   AF-A0A7X7EE88-F1
#
_cell.length_a   1.000
_cell.length_b   1.000
_cell.length_c   1.000
_cell.angle_alpha   90.00
_cell.angle_beta   90.00
_cell.angle_gamma   90.00
#
_symmetry.space_group_name_H-M   'P 1'
#
loop_
_entity.id
_entity.type
_entity.pdbx_description
1 polymer ?
#
loop_
_entity_poly.entity_id
_entity_poly.type
_entity_poly.pdbx_seq_one_letter_code
_entity_poly.pdbx_strand_id
1 'polypeptide(L)' 'MYKNALIVLMLFSVLFFSSCQKSEGTSENASPPTLTVGMMSAVDAAPFYVALEKGYFKDAGIDVELMLFTNGQNRQ' A
#
# COMPACT_ATOMS: atom_id res chain seq x y z
N MET A 1 -34.29 -25.67 -35.24
CA MET A 1 -33.77 -25.95 -33.88
C MET A 1 -32.38 -25.32 -33.64
N TYR A 2 -31.49 -25.25 -34.64
CA TYR A 2 -30.17 -24.61 -34.52
C TYR A 2 -30.19 -23.08 -34.35
N LYS A 3 -31.20 -22.36 -34.88
CA LYS A 3 -31.36 -20.91 -34.69
C LYS A 3 -31.57 -20.52 -33.23
N ASN A 4 -32.38 -21.28 -32.50
CA ASN A 4 -32.64 -21.04 -31.07
C ASN A 4 -31.43 -21.49 -30.23
N ALA A 5 -30.74 -22.55 -30.65
CA ALA A 5 -29.49 -22.99 -30.04
C ALA A 5 -28.35 -21.96 -30.21
N LEU A 6 -28.27 -21.28 -31.36
CA LEU A 6 -27.30 -20.20 -31.61
C LEU A 6 -27.54 -18.99 -30.71
N ILE A 7 -28.80 -18.63 -30.46
CA ILE A 7 -29.15 -17.51 -29.58
C ILE A 7 -28.78 -17.83 -28.12
N VAL A 8 -29.00 -19.07 -27.66
CA VAL A 8 -28.64 -19.51 -26.31
C VAL A 8 -27.11 -19.56 -26.13
N LEU A 9 -26.36 -20.01 -27.14
CA LEU A 9 -24.89 -20.02 -27.12
C LEU A 9 -24.31 -18.60 -27.04
N MET A 10 -24.90 -17.65 -27.76
CA MET A 10 -24.48 -16.24 -27.73
C MET A 10 -24.76 -15.58 -26.37
N LEU A 11 -25.90 -15.90 -25.75
CA LEU A 11 -26.25 -15.40 -24.42
C LEU A 11 -25.33 -15.95 -23.32
N PHE A 12 -24.91 -17.22 -23.45
CA PHE A 12 -24.00 -17.87 -22.51
C PHE A 12 -22.56 -17.31 -22.60
N SER A 13 -22.14 -16.87 -23.78
CA SER A 13 -20.83 -16.23 -24.00
C SER A 13 -20.68 -14.88 -23.27
N VAL A 14 -21.77 -14.15 -23.04
CA VAL A 14 -21.72 -12.84 -22.34
C VAL A 14 -21.46 -13.01 -20.85
N LEU A 15 -21.87 -14.14 -20.25
CA LEU A 15 -21.64 -14.43 -18.83
C LEU A 15 -20.16 -14.75 -18.53
N PHE A 16 -19.38 -15.19 -19.51
CA PHE A 16 -17.96 -15.50 -19.31
C PHE A 16 -17.04 -14.27 -19.28
N PHE A 17 -17.48 -13.11 -19.77
CA PHE A 17 -16.64 -11.90 -19.81
C PHE A 17 -16.73 -11.01 -18.55
N SER A 18 -17.61 -11.31 -17.58
CA SER A 18 -17.76 -10.50 -16.36
C SER A 18 -16.86 -10.89 -15.18
N SER A 19 -15.89 -11.80 -15.35
CA SER A 19 -15.09 -12.31 -14.22
C SER A 19 -13.75 -11.59 -13.98
N CYS A 20 -13.52 -10.42 -14.58
CA CYS A 20 -12.34 -9.61 -14.28
C CYS A 20 -12.74 -8.32 -13.56
N GLN A 21 -13.36 -8.47 -12.38
CA GLN A 21 -13.44 -7.36 -11.43
C GLN A 21 -12.14 -7.35 -10.63
N LYS A 22 -11.25 -6.42 -10.97
CA LYS A 22 -10.14 -6.05 -10.10
C LYS A 22 -10.76 -5.64 -8.77
N SER A 23 -10.62 -6.48 -7.76
CA SER A 23 -10.93 -6.13 -6.38
C SER A 23 -9.90 -5.09 -5.96
N GLU A 24 -10.13 -3.84 -6.35
CA GLU A 24 -9.65 -2.71 -5.57
C GLU A 24 -10.46 -2.75 -4.29
N GLY A 25 -9.94 -3.53 -3.34
CA GLY A 25 -10.42 -3.52 -1.97
C GLY A 25 -10.55 -2.08 -1.55
N THR A 26 -11.77 -1.70 -1.21
CA THR A 26 -12.15 -0.45 -0.56
C THR A 26 -11.17 -0.15 0.57
N SER A 27 -10.20 0.71 0.29
CA SER A 27 -9.43 1.48 1.26
C SER A 27 -9.09 2.83 0.65
N GLU A 28 -10.07 3.44 -0.02
CA GLU A 28 -9.96 4.78 -0.60
C GLU A 28 -10.02 5.91 0.45
N ASN A 29 -10.07 5.59 1.75
CA ASN A 29 -10.08 6.57 2.83
C ASN A 29 -9.16 6.21 4.02
N ALA A 30 -8.33 5.17 3.90
CA ALA A 30 -7.28 4.97 4.88
C ALA A 30 -6.10 5.85 4.45
N SER A 31 -5.77 6.86 5.25
CA SER A 31 -4.48 7.54 5.09
C SER A 31 -3.38 6.47 5.04
N PRO A 32 -2.35 6.61 4.19
CA PRO A 32 -1.24 5.68 4.20
C PRO A 32 -0.72 5.54 5.64
N PRO A 33 -0.44 4.31 6.11
CA PRO A 33 0.02 4.11 7.47
C PRO A 33 1.36 4.82 7.67
N THR A 34 1.50 5.51 8.81
CA THR A 34 2.77 6.12 9.21
C THR A 34 3.81 5.02 9.48
N LEU A 35 5.00 5.17 8.91
CA LEU A 35 6.14 4.29 9.12
C LEU A 35 6.97 4.76 10.31
N THR A 36 6.86 4.05 11.44
CA THR A 36 7.72 4.31 12.61
C THR A 36 9.08 3.63 12.43
N VAL A 37 10.15 4.41 12.47
CA VAL A 37 11.54 3.95 12.36
C VAL A 37 12.23 4.11 13.72
N GLY A 38 12.45 2.98 14.39
CA GLY A 38 13.22 2.93 15.63
C GLY A 38 14.73 2.99 15.36
N MET A 39 15.44 3.90 16.02
CA MET A 39 16.88 4.08 15.92
C MET A 39 17.53 4.12 17.31
N MET A 40 18.73 3.54 17.45
CA MET A 40 19.51 3.75 18.67
C MET A 40 20.08 5.16 18.64
N SER A 41 20.21 5.81 19.81
CA SER A 41 20.86 7.11 19.90
C SER A 41 22.36 7.01 19.55
N ALA A 42 22.69 7.28 18.29
CA ALA A 42 24.04 7.32 17.75
C ALA A 42 24.15 8.37 16.63
N VAL A 43 25.39 8.74 16.28
CA VAL A 43 25.66 9.83 15.31
C VAL A 43 25.18 9.48 13.90
N ASP A 44 25.11 8.19 13.57
CA ASP A 44 24.59 7.65 12.31
C ASP A 44 23.08 7.83 12.14
N ALA A 45 22.34 8.22 13.18
CA ALA A 45 20.94 8.63 13.08
C ALA A 45 20.77 10.03 12.45
N ALA A 46 21.82 10.87 12.44
CA ALA A 46 21.72 12.25 11.97
C ALA A 46 21.19 12.41 10.53
N PRO A 47 21.61 11.59 9.54
CA PRO A 47 21.08 11.69 8.18
C PRO A 47 19.56 11.48 8.08
N PHE A 48 18.94 10.70 8.97
CA PHE A 48 17.50 10.49 8.97
C PHE A 48 16.74 11.76 9.35
N TYR A 49 17.24 12.52 10.33
CA TYR A 49 16.66 13.80 10.70
C TYR A 49 16.83 14.85 9.60
N VAL A 50 18.00 14.89 8.96
CA VAL A 50 18.21 15.76 7.79
C VAL A 50 17.25 15.39 6.66
N ALA A 51 17.06 14.10 6.37
CA ALA A 51 16.10 13.64 5.36
C ALA A 51 14.65 14.02 5.71
N LEU A 52 14.28 13.96 7.00
CA LEU A 52 12.97 14.38 7.48
C LEU A 52 12.77 15.89 7.31
N GLU A 53 13.74 16.71 7.71
CA GLU A 53 13.71 18.17 7.55
C GLU A 53 13.70 18.60 6.08
N LYS A 54 14.43 17.87 5.22
CA LYS A 54 14.49 18.13 3.77
C LYS A 54 13.28 17.62 3.02
N GLY A 55 12.40 16.84 3.64
CA GLY A 55 11.17 16.34 3.03
C GLY A 55 11.34 15.09 2.16
N TYR A 56 12.49 14.42 2.18
CA TYR A 56 12.76 13.27 1.29
C TYR A 56 11.77 12.12 1.46
N PHE A 57 11.27 11.89 2.69
CA PHE A 57 10.25 10.88 2.93
C PHE A 57 8.89 11.28 2.33
N LYS A 58 8.52 12.57 2.44
CA LYS A 58 7.30 13.10 1.83
C LYS A 58 7.36 13.05 0.31
N ASP A 59 8.51 13.37 -0.27
CA ASP A 59 8.74 13.28 -1.72
C ASP A 59 8.64 11.83 -2.22
N ALA A 60 9.01 10.85 -1.38
CA ALA A 60 8.83 9.43 -1.64
C ALA A 60 7.41 8.91 -1.35
N GLY A 61 6.49 9.77 -0.89
CA GLY A 61 5.13 9.40 -0.53
C GLY A 61 5.03 8.58 0.77
N ILE A 62 6.02 8.69 1.65
CA ILE A 62 6.11 7.95 2.92
C ILE A 62 5.95 8.93 4.08
N ASP A 63 4.96 8.70 4.94
CA ASP A 63 4.85 9.38 6.22
C ASP A 63 5.72 8.65 7.25
N VAL A 64 6.67 9.34 7.88
CA VAL A 64 7.71 8.72 8.72
C VAL A 64 7.73 9.37 10.11
N GLU A 65 7.76 8.53 11.13
CA GLU A 65 8.02 8.91 12.52
C GLU A 65 9.36 8.32 12.98
N LEU A 66 10.29 9.16 13.44
CA LEU A 66 11.58 8.70 13.96
C LEU A 66 11.51 8.54 15.48
N MET A 67 11.79 7.33 15.97
CA MET A 67 11.77 7.02 17.40
C MET A 67 13.18 6.64 17.88
N LEU A 68 13.70 7.37 18.88
CA LEU A 68 14.96 7.01 19.52
C LEU A 68 14.72 6.02 20.66
N PHE A 69 15.53 4.97 20.70
CA PHE A 69 15.60 4.06 21.84
C PHE A 69 17.03 3.97 22.38
N THR A 70 17.12 3.62 23.66
CA THR A 70 18.39 3.57 24.41
C THR A 70 19.10 2.22 24.31
N ASN A 71 18.36 1.13 24.09
CA ASN A 71 18.93 -0.21 23.88
C ASN A 71 17.95 -1.12 23.12
N GLY A 72 18.41 -2.30 22.68
CA GLY A 72 17.61 -3.23 21.88
C GLY A 72 16.43 -3.91 22.60
N GLN A 73 16.32 -3.76 23.92
CA GLN A 73 15.16 -4.23 24.70
C GLN A 73 14.01 -3.22 24.66
N ASN A 74 14.29 -1.94 24.42
CA ASN A 74 13.31 -0.85 24.35
C ASN A 74 12.77 -0.65 22.91
N ARG A 75 12.68 -1.73 22.11
CA ARG A 75 12.22 -1.65 20.71
C ARG A 75 10.72 -1.88 20.54
N GLN A 76 9.99 -2.24 21.61
CA GLN A 76 8.55 -2.46 21.67
C GLN A 76 8.04 -2.15 23.09
#